data_AF-A0A3C1EJ67-F1
#
_entry.id   AF-A0A3C1EJ67-F1
#
_cell.length_a   1.000
_cell.length_b   1.000
_cell.length_c   1.000
_cell.angle_alpha   90.00
_cell.angle_beta   90.00
_cell.angle_gamma   90.00
#
_symmetry.space_group_name_H-M   'P 1'
#
loop_
_entity.id
_entity.type
_entity.pdbx_description
1 polymer ?
#
loop_
_entity_poly.entity_id
_entity_poly.type
_entity_poly.pdbx_seq_one_letter_code
_entity_poly.pdbx_strand_id
1 'polypeptide(L)'
;MGIPQRTVKDIHTHSGRVDQISQPYRAFMRISALEMEKARRGMERKSAMERIDQIDARFREIEGEKKVLLEALCEQDRKSLLESGSEPEEVPSNSLAGFQIKY
;
A
#
# COMPACT_ATOMS: atom_id res chain seq x y z
N MET A 1 78.52 34.02 -21.42
CA MET A 1 77.27 33.58 -20.76
C MET A 1 76.35 33.03 -21.84
N GLY A 2 76.23 31.70 -21.94
CA GLY A 2 75.45 31.04 -23.01
C GLY A 2 73.99 30.84 -22.62
N ILE A 3 73.08 31.16 -23.54
CA ILE A 3 71.63 30.99 -23.34
C ILE A 3 71.32 29.48 -23.30
N PRO A 4 70.63 28.97 -22.26
CA PRO A 4 70.29 27.56 -22.18
C PRO A 4 69.30 27.18 -23.30
N GLN A 5 69.68 26.16 -24.08
CA GLN A 5 68.88 25.63 -25.19
C GLN A 5 67.74 24.79 -24.62
N ARG A 6 66.50 25.27 -24.74
CA ARG A 6 65.29 24.51 -24.38
C ARG A 6 65.13 23.33 -25.34
N THR A 7 65.06 22.13 -24.80
CA THR A 7 64.87 20.89 -25.56
C THR A 7 63.40 20.47 -25.57
N VAL A 8 63.07 19.49 -26.42
CA VAL A 8 61.72 18.89 -26.49
C VAL A 8 61.27 18.28 -25.16
N LYS A 9 62.22 17.88 -24.30
CA LYS A 9 61.97 17.40 -22.93
C LYS A 9 61.46 18.50 -21.99
N ASP A 10 61.71 19.77 -22.33
CA ASP A 10 61.26 20.92 -21.54
C ASP A 10 59.83 21.36 -21.94
N ILE A 11 59.27 20.80 -23.01
CA ILE A 11 57.90 21.04 -23.46
C ILE A 11 56.94 20.19 -22.61
N HIS A 12 56.48 20.74 -21.50
CA HIS A 12 55.46 20.11 -20.66
C HIS A 12 54.08 20.40 -21.25
N THR A 13 53.39 19.39 -21.79
CA THR A 13 52.00 19.56 -22.20
C THR A 13 51.10 19.61 -20.96
N HIS A 14 50.12 20.51 -20.92
CA HIS A 14 49.11 20.59 -19.85
C HIS A 14 48.23 19.34 -19.73
N SER A 15 48.49 18.29 -20.52
CA SER A 15 47.78 17.01 -20.60
C SER A 15 47.67 16.30 -19.24
N GLY A 16 48.62 16.50 -18.33
CA GLY A 16 48.58 15.95 -16.95
C GLY A 16 48.04 16.89 -15.87
N ARG A 17 47.70 18.15 -16.20
CA ARG A 17 47.21 19.17 -15.24
C ARG A 17 45.68 19.36 -15.27
N VAL A 18 44.96 18.57 -16.07
CA VAL A 18 43.50 18.65 -16.21
C VAL A 18 42.81 17.89 -15.07
N ASP A 19 42.98 18.34 -13.83
CA ASP A 19 42.29 17.70 -12.69
C ASP A 19 41.58 18.66 -11.73
N GLN A 20 41.68 19.98 -11.94
CA GLN A 20 40.98 20.94 -11.08
C GLN A 20 39.76 21.60 -11.76
N ILE A 21 39.81 21.80 -13.08
CA ILE A 21 38.68 22.38 -13.86
C ILE A 21 37.63 21.30 -14.21
N SER A 22 38.00 20.02 -14.21
CA SER A 22 37.11 18.90 -14.51
C SER A 22 36.16 18.55 -13.35
N GLN A 23 36.46 18.98 -12.12
CA GLN A 23 35.66 18.61 -10.93
C GLN A 23 34.31 19.34 -10.84
N PRO A 24 34.20 20.66 -11.07
CA PRO A 24 32.90 21.34 -11.00
C PRO A 24 31.92 20.88 -12.07
N TYR A 25 32.37 20.69 -13.31
CA TYR A 25 31.52 20.20 -14.39
C TYR A 25 31.01 18.77 -14.13
N ARG A 26 31.89 17.86 -13.68
CA ARG A 26 31.50 16.49 -13.31
C ARG A 26 30.53 16.47 -12.13
N ALA A 27 30.76 17.31 -11.11
CA ALA A 27 29.86 17.46 -9.98
C ALA A 27 28.49 17.96 -10.44
N PHE A 28 28.44 18.98 -11.31
CA PHE A 28 27.18 19.48 -11.86
C PHE A 28 26.42 18.41 -12.64
N MET A 29 27.12 17.64 -13.49
CA MET A 29 26.50 16.53 -14.22
C MET A 29 25.97 15.44 -13.28
N ARG A 30 26.70 15.13 -12.21
CA ARG A 30 26.27 14.17 -11.19
C ARG A 30 25.02 14.67 -10.45
N ILE A 31 24.98 15.94 -10.09
CA ILE A 31 23.82 16.58 -9.43
C ILE A 31 22.62 16.52 -10.36
N SER A 32 22.77 16.92 -11.62
CA SER A 32 21.67 16.86 -12.61
C SER A 32 21.11 15.45 -12.76
N ALA A 33 21.97 14.42 -12.80
CA ALA A 33 21.51 13.03 -12.84
C ALA A 33 20.73 12.63 -11.57
N LEU A 34 21.16 13.07 -10.39
CA LEU A 34 20.43 12.81 -9.14
C LEU A 34 19.09 13.53 -9.08
N GLU A 35 19.01 14.77 -9.57
CA GLU A 35 17.75 15.52 -9.63
C GLU A 35 16.75 14.87 -10.59
N MET A 36 17.22 14.38 -11.74
CA MET A 36 16.36 13.62 -12.66
C MET A 36 15.84 12.31 -12.05
N GLU A 37 16.71 11.56 -11.37
CA GLU A 37 16.29 10.34 -10.68
C GLU A 37 15.28 10.65 -9.56
N LYS A 38 15.53 11.70 -8.77
CA LYS A 38 14.60 12.16 -7.73
C LYS A 38 13.23 12.54 -8.32
N ALA A 39 13.19 13.26 -9.43
CA ALA A 39 11.95 13.61 -10.11
C ALA A 39 11.18 12.36 -10.58
N ARG A 40 11.89 11.41 -11.21
CA ARG A 40 11.33 10.13 -11.66
C ARG A 40 10.75 9.33 -10.49
N ARG A 41 11.51 9.17 -9.41
CA ARG A 41 11.07 8.51 -8.17
C ARG A 41 9.90 9.24 -7.52
N GLY A 42 9.85 10.56 -7.60
CA GLY A 42 8.73 11.37 -7.13
C GLY A 42 7.42 11.04 -7.86
N MET A 43 7.48 10.84 -9.19
CA MET A 43 6.32 10.42 -9.98
C MET A 43 5.86 9.01 -9.62
N GLU A 44 6.80 8.07 -9.47
CA GLU A 44 6.49 6.71 -9.01
C GLU A 44 5.83 6.71 -7.63
N ARG A 45 6.36 7.51 -6.69
CA ARG A 45 5.80 7.68 -5.36
C ARG A 45 4.38 8.23 -5.41
N LYS A 46 4.11 9.24 -6.25
CA LYS A 46 2.76 9.81 -6.40
C LYS A 46 1.77 8.75 -6.89
N SER A 47 2.14 8.00 -7.93
CA SER A 47 1.32 6.91 -8.46
C SER A 47 1.09 5.79 -7.42
N ALA A 48 2.11 5.47 -6.61
CA ALA A 48 1.97 4.51 -5.52
C ALA A 48 1.04 5.01 -4.42
N MET A 49 1.11 6.30 -4.07
CA MET A 49 0.22 6.90 -3.07
C MET A 49 -1.24 6.85 -3.53
N GLU A 50 -1.51 7.18 -4.79
CA GLU A 50 -2.86 7.09 -5.36
C GLU A 50 -3.44 5.66 -5.25
N ARG A 51 -2.61 4.63 -5.41
CA ARG A 51 -3.03 3.23 -5.20
C ARG A 51 -3.32 2.93 -3.73
N ILE A 52 -2.52 3.45 -2.80
CA ILE A 52 -2.76 3.29 -1.36
C ILE A 52 -4.08 3.96 -0.98
N ASP A 53 -4.31 5.19 -1.43
CA ASP A 53 -5.54 5.94 -1.15
C ASP A 53 -6.78 5.19 -1.65
N GLN A 54 -6.70 4.55 -2.82
CA GLN A 54 -7.76 3.69 -3.35
C GLN A 54 -8.01 2.45 -2.48
N ILE A 55 -6.96 1.80 -2.00
CA ILE A 55 -7.07 0.65 -1.09
C ILE A 55 -7.74 1.07 0.22
N ASP A 56 -7.32 2.20 0.79
CA ASP A 56 -7.88 2.73 2.03
C ASP A 56 -9.34 3.18 1.88
N ALA A 57 -9.72 3.71 0.71
CA ALA A 57 -11.11 3.97 0.38
C ALA A 57 -11.92 2.67 0.34
N ARG A 58 -11.40 1.62 -0.34
CA ARG A 58 -12.06 0.32 -0.41
C ARG A 58 -12.22 -0.32 0.97
N PHE A 59 -11.24 -0.20 1.87
CA PHE A 59 -11.40 -0.71 3.23
C PHE A 59 -12.54 -0.02 3.99
N ARG A 60 -12.69 1.30 3.86
CA ARG A 60 -13.79 2.03 4.48
C ARG A 60 -15.15 1.60 3.93
N GLU A 61 -15.25 1.37 2.63
CA GLU A 61 -16.46 0.81 2.01
C GLU A 61 -16.79 -0.57 2.55
N ILE A 62 -15.80 -1.48 2.62
CA ILE A 62 -15.98 -2.83 3.19
C ILE A 62 -16.48 -2.76 4.63
N GLU A 63 -15.94 -1.87 5.45
CA GLU A 63 -16.41 -1.68 6.83
C GLU A 63 -17.85 -1.17 6.89
N GLY A 64 -18.24 -0.28 5.98
CA GLY A 64 -19.63 0.17 5.82
C GLY A 64 -20.55 -0.98 5.42
N GLU A 65 -20.20 -1.73 4.37
CA GLU A 65 -20.93 -2.91 3.91
C GLU A 65 -21.11 -3.94 5.05
N LYS A 66 -20.05 -4.20 5.82
CA LYS A 66 -20.10 -5.12 6.98
C LYS A 66 -21.08 -4.63 8.04
N LYS A 67 -21.09 -3.33 8.37
CA LYS A 67 -22.03 -2.78 9.36
C LYS A 67 -23.47 -2.96 8.90
N VAL A 68 -23.77 -2.64 7.64
CA VAL A 68 -25.11 -2.81 7.07
C VAL A 68 -25.55 -4.28 7.13
N LEU A 69 -24.67 -5.22 6.79
CA LEU A 69 -24.97 -6.65 6.88
C LEU A 69 -25.22 -7.10 8.33
N LEU A 70 -24.42 -6.62 9.29
CA LEU A 70 -24.62 -6.93 10.70
C LEU A 70 -25.94 -6.37 11.25
N GLU A 71 -26.31 -5.15 10.86
CA GLU A 71 -27.60 -4.55 11.21
C GLU A 71 -28.77 -5.35 10.63
N ALA A 72 -28.68 -5.78 9.37
CA ALA A 72 -29.69 -6.61 8.73
C ALA A 72 -29.87 -7.97 9.45
N LEU A 73 -28.78 -8.58 9.90
CA LEU A 73 -28.82 -9.83 10.69
C LEU A 73 -29.48 -9.60 12.06
N CYS A 74 -29.11 -8.54 12.78
CA CYS A 74 -29.76 -8.20 14.05
C CYS A 74 -31.27 -7.98 13.90
N GLU A 75 -31.71 -7.33 12.81
CA GLU A 75 -33.12 -7.13 12.52
C GLU A 75 -33.85 -8.44 12.17
N GLN A 76 -33.18 -9.38 11.49
CA GLN A 76 -33.72 -10.71 11.24
C GLN A 76 -33.86 -11.51 12.54
N ASP A 77 -32.83 -11.51 13.39
CA ASP A 77 -32.88 -12.17 14.70
C ASP A 77 -34.02 -11.60 15.55
N ARG A 78 -34.18 -10.26 15.56
CA ARG A 78 -35.29 -9.59 16.27
C ARG A 78 -36.66 -9.98 15.74
N LYS A 79 -36.83 -10.06 14.41
CA LYS A 79 -38.10 -10.53 13.80
C LYS A 79 -38.38 -11.99 14.14
N SER A 80 -37.37 -12.86 14.09
CA SER A 80 -37.51 -14.27 14.45
C SER A 80 -37.91 -14.46 15.92
N LEU A 81 -37.37 -13.65 16.83
CA LEU A 81 -37.76 -13.64 18.25
C LEU A 81 -39.22 -13.20 18.45
N LEU A 82 -39.66 -12.16 17.73
CA LEU A 82 -41.03 -11.66 17.80
C LEU A 82 -42.03 -12.66 17.21
N GLU A 83 -41.68 -13.33 16.11
CA GLU A 83 -42.49 -14.40 15.49
C GLU A 83 -42.52 -15.67 16.36
N SER A 84 -41.45 -15.98 17.10
CA SER A 84 -41.45 -17.07 18.09
C SER A 84 -42.24 -16.77 19.37
N GLY A 85 -42.60 -15.50 19.61
CA GLY A 85 -43.33 -15.03 20.79
C GLY A 85 -44.84 -14.93 20.62
N SER A 86 -45.38 -15.29 19.45
CA SER A 86 -46.81 -15.18 19.14
C SER A 86 -47.42 -16.47 18.60
N GLU A 87 -47.22 -17.59 19.31
CA GLU A 87 -48.15 -18.72 19.30
C GLU A 87 -48.25 -19.27 20.74
N PRO A 88 -49.39 -19.12 21.43
CA PRO A 88 -49.71 -19.99 22.55
C PRO A 88 -50.05 -21.36 21.97
N GLU A 89 -49.11 -22.31 22.02
CA GLU A 89 -49.48 -23.73 21.92
C GLU A 89 -50.32 -24.09 23.15
N GLU A 90 -51.62 -23.84 23.07
CA GLU A 90 -52.59 -24.57 23.88
C GLU A 90 -52.55 -26.04 23.42
N VAL A 91 -51.89 -26.88 24.21
CA VAL A 91 -51.95 -28.34 24.05
C VAL A 91 -53.08 -28.86 24.93
N PRO A 92 -54.27 -29.23 24.40
CA PRO A 92 -55.26 -29.93 25.18
C PRO A 92 -54.99 -31.45 25.19
N SER A 93 -54.83 -31.97 26.41
CA SER A 93 -55.33 -33.26 26.93
C SER A 93 -55.23 -34.51 26.04
N ASN A 94 -54.42 -35.50 26.42
CA ASN A 94 -54.83 -36.55 27.36
C ASN A 94 -53.81 -37.70 27.38
N SER A 95 -53.62 -38.23 28.59
CA SER A 95 -52.77 -39.37 28.90
C SER A 95 -53.25 -40.68 28.26
N LEU A 96 -52.29 -41.62 28.14
CA LEU A 96 -52.43 -43.09 28.00
C LEU A 96 -52.35 -43.67 26.59
N ALA A 97 -51.12 -43.79 26.08
CA ALA A 97 -50.74 -44.94 25.27
C ALA A 97 -49.29 -45.33 25.60
N GLY A 98 -49.15 -46.32 26.48
CA GLY A 98 -47.86 -46.87 26.88
C GLY A 98 -47.08 -47.45 25.70
N PHE A 99 -45.78 -47.20 25.69
CA PHE A 99 -44.84 -47.71 24.70
C PHE A 99 -44.58 -49.20 24.96
N GLN A 100 -44.92 -50.10 24.02
CA GLN A 100 -44.60 -51.52 24.10
C GLN A 100 -43.30 -51.81 23.35
N ILE A 101 -42.28 -52.28 24.07
CA ILE A 101 -41.02 -52.80 23.50
C ILE A 101 -41.17 -54.33 23.36
N LYS A 102 -40.97 -54.85 22.15
CA LYS A 102 -40.87 -56.29 21.88
C LYS A 102 -39.39 -56.68 21.86
N TYR A 103 -39.03 -57.68 22.66
CA TYR A 103 -37.75 -58.40 22.57
C TYR A 103 -37.81 -59.43 21.44
#